data_AF-A0A2S9FQ30-F1
#
_entry.id   AF-A0A2S9FQ30-F1
#
_cell.length_a   1.000
_cell.length_b   1.000
_cell.length_c   1.000
_cell.angle_alpha   90.00
_cell.angle_beta   90.00
_cell.angle_gamma   90.00
#
_symmetry.space_group_name_H-M   'P 1'
#
loop_
_entity.id
_entity.type
_entity.pdbx_description
1 polymer ?
#
loop_
_entity_poly.entity_id
_entity_poly.type
_entity_poly.pdbx_seq_one_letter_code
_entity_poly.pdbx_strand_id
1 'polypeptide(L)'
;NVDPVDAVLCSSATRTRQTLERTGITAPVQYVDRIYDASPGIVIEEINGVQSRFDQEVDTLLVVGHEPVMSMLAMSLADEESTNNPAAQKLSLKFPTSSIAVLRSTA
;
A
#
# COMPACT_ATOMS: atom_id res chain seq x y z
N ASN A 1 -11.57 0.84 11.18
CA ASN A 1 -10.80 0.99 12.44
C ASN A 1 -9.31 0.92 12.13
N VAL A 2 -8.87 1.85 11.29
CA VAL A 2 -7.45 2.12 10.98
C VAL A 2 -7.27 3.60 11.35
N ASP A 3 -6.09 3.97 11.83
CA ASP A 3 -5.76 5.36 12.15
C ASP A 3 -5.85 6.25 10.89
N PRO A 4 -5.95 7.58 11.04
CA PRO A 4 -5.93 8.50 9.91
C PRO A 4 -4.73 8.23 9.00
N VAL A 5 -4.91 8.33 7.68
CA VAL A 5 -3.81 8.20 6.74
C VAL A 5 -2.95 9.47 6.81
N ASP A 6 -1.67 9.32 7.09
CA ASP A 6 -0.73 10.44 7.21
C ASP A 6 -0.16 10.82 5.85
N ALA A 7 0.04 9.84 4.98
CA ALA A 7 0.61 10.04 3.65
C ALA A 7 0.16 8.97 2.66
N VAL A 8 0.23 9.31 1.36
CA VAL A 8 -0.10 8.41 0.26
C VAL A 8 1.03 8.31 -0.74
N LEU A 9 1.46 7.09 -1.05
CA LEU A 9 2.21 6.80 -2.28
C LEU A 9 1.25 6.23 -3.32
N CYS A 10 1.07 6.93 -4.43
CA CYS A 10 0.14 6.52 -5.48
C CYS A 10 0.89 6.36 -6.80
N SER A 11 0.67 5.26 -7.52
CA SER A 11 1.13 5.17 -8.92
C SER A 11 0.59 6.36 -9.72
N SER A 12 1.40 6.87 -10.65
CA SER A 12 1.04 8.00 -11.50
C SER A 12 -0.05 7.71 -12.54
N ALA A 13 -0.43 6.45 -12.74
CA ALA A 13 -1.47 6.07 -13.68
C ALA A 13 -2.82 6.73 -13.37
N THR A 14 -3.55 7.17 -14.41
CA THR A 14 -4.84 7.85 -14.25
C THR A 14 -5.83 7.05 -13.38
N ARG A 15 -5.89 5.72 -13.56
CA ARG A 15 -6.79 4.85 -12.79
C ARG A 15 -6.48 4.86 -11.28
N THR A 16 -5.22 4.92 -10.87
CA THR A 16 -4.84 4.94 -9.45
C THR A 16 -5.10 6.31 -8.84
N ARG A 17 -4.83 7.40 -9.58
CA ARG A 17 -5.19 8.76 -9.16
C ARG A 17 -6.69 8.92 -8.94
N GLN A 18 -7.51 8.42 -9.86
CA GLN A 18 -8.96 8.45 -9.75
C GLN A 18 -9.49 7.56 -8.62
N THR A 19 -8.87 6.39 -8.39
CA THR A 19 -9.20 5.55 -7.22
C THR A 19 -8.96 6.33 -5.93
N LEU A 20 -7.79 6.97 -5.79
CA LEU A 20 -7.45 7.77 -4.62
C LEU A 20 -8.42 8.95 -4.43
N GLU A 21 -8.70 9.71 -5.48
CA GLU A 21 -9.64 10.84 -5.44
C GLU A 21 -11.01 10.43 -4.90
N ARG A 22 -11.53 9.26 -5.31
CA ARG A 22 -12.82 8.74 -4.85
C ARG A 22 -12.84 8.31 -3.39
N THR A 23 -11.70 8.16 -2.73
CA THR A 23 -11.65 7.85 -1.29
C THR A 23 -11.96 9.05 -0.40
N GLY A 24 -11.78 10.28 -0.91
CA GLY A 24 -11.88 11.50 -0.11
C GLY A 24 -10.74 11.71 0.89
N ILE A 25 -9.67 10.90 0.84
CA ILE A 25 -8.48 11.08 1.69
C ILE A 25 -7.77 12.39 1.32
N THR A 26 -7.50 13.23 2.33
CA THR A 26 -6.88 14.55 2.17
C THR A 26 -5.40 14.58 2.58
N ALA A 27 -4.82 13.42 2.92
CA ALA A 27 -3.41 13.29 3.27
C ALA A 27 -2.50 13.70 2.11
N PRO A 28 -1.29 14.25 2.37
CA PRO A 28 -0.30 14.51 1.34
C PRO A 28 -0.04 13.30 0.44
N VAL A 29 0.02 13.52 -0.87
CA VAL A 29 0.17 12.47 -1.89
C VAL A 29 1.46 12.70 -2.66
N GLN A 30 2.27 11.66 -2.79
CA GLN A 30 3.36 11.59 -3.77
C GLN A 30 2.96 10.64 -4.90
N TYR A 31 2.97 11.13 -6.13
CA TYR A 31 2.76 10.30 -7.31
C TYR A 31 4.09 9.71 -7.78
N VAL A 32 4.19 8.38 -7.76
CA VAL A 32 5.44 7.66 -7.98
C VAL A 32 5.32 6.79 -9.23
N ASP A 33 6.07 7.15 -10.28
CA ASP A 33 6.11 6.37 -11.53
C ASP A 33 6.62 4.94 -11.30
N ARG A 34 7.60 4.76 -10.40
CA ARG A 34 8.19 3.46 -10.07
C ARG A 34 7.21 2.43 -9.49
N ILE A 35 6.03 2.86 -9.03
CA ILE A 35 4.97 1.94 -8.55
C ILE A 35 4.18 1.34 -9.72
N TYR A 36 4.25 1.94 -10.92
CA TYR A 36 3.65 1.37 -12.12
C TYR A 36 4.52 0.21 -12.65
N ASP A 37 3.92 -0.98 -12.81
CA ASP A 37 4.62 -2.18 -13.29
C ASP A 37 5.84 -2.56 -12.43
N ALA A 38 5.73 -2.31 -11.12
CA ALA A 38 6.79 -2.54 -10.14
C ALA A 38 6.94 -4.03 -9.78
N SER A 39 8.02 -4.35 -9.06
CA SER A 39 8.09 -5.57 -8.24
C SER A 39 7.74 -5.25 -6.78
N PRO A 40 7.39 -6.24 -5.94
CA PRO A 40 7.18 -6.00 -4.50
C PRO A 40 8.38 -5.34 -3.83
N GLY A 41 9.61 -5.74 -4.20
CA GLY A 41 10.83 -5.14 -3.67
C GLY A 41 10.99 -3.66 -3.99
N ILE A 42 10.59 -3.22 -5.19
CA ILE A 42 10.56 -1.80 -5.54
C ILE A 42 9.58 -1.05 -4.65
N VAL A 43 8.38 -1.60 -4.41
CA VAL A 43 7.40 -0.96 -3.54
C VAL A 43 7.88 -0.92 -2.08
N ILE A 44 8.57 -1.96 -1.60
CA ILE A 44 9.20 -1.96 -0.26
C ILE A 44 10.27 -0.86 -0.15
N GLU A 45 11.10 -0.67 -1.18
CA GLU A 45 12.08 0.42 -1.20
C GLU A 45 11.41 1.80 -1.11
N GLU A 46 10.31 2.00 -1.84
CA GLU A 46 9.50 3.23 -1.79
C GLU A 46 8.88 3.45 -0.40
N ILE A 47 8.36 2.39 0.24
CA ILE A 47 7.82 2.42 1.60
C ILE A 47 8.92 2.76 2.61
N ASN A 48 10.08 2.11 2.54
CA ASN A 48 11.20 2.36 3.46
C ASN A 48 11.76 3.79 3.32
N GLY A 49 11.64 4.40 2.13
CA GLY A 49 12.03 5.78 1.87
C GLY A 49 11.01 6.84 2.30
N VAL A 50 9.84 6.44 2.83
CA VAL A 50 8.69 7.36 3.03
C VAL A 50 9.02 8.58 3.89
N GLN A 51 9.81 8.41 4.96
CA GLN A 51 10.13 9.51 5.89
C GLN A 51 11.00 10.60 5.24
N SER A 52 11.65 10.32 4.11
CA SER A 52 12.39 11.33 3.34
C SER A 52 11.54 12.03 2.27
N ARG A 53 10.29 11.59 2.06
CA ARG A 53 9.39 12.10 1.01
C ARG A 53 8.35 13.09 1.51
N PHE A 54 8.16 13.16 2.82
CA PHE A 54 7.16 14.00 3.47
C PHE A 54 7.83 14.76 4.62
N ASP A 55 7.43 16.01 4.83
CA ASP A 55 7.97 16.88 5.89
C ASP A 55 7.33 16.61 7.26
N GLN A 56 6.82 15.40 7.48
CA GLN A 56 6.14 14.96 8.70
C GLN A 56 6.40 13.48 8.96
N GLU A 57 6.25 13.07 10.21
CA GLU A 57 6.30 11.66 10.60
C GLU A 57 5.09 10.92 9.98
N VAL A 58 5.37 9.77 9.35
CA VAL A 58 4.36 8.92 8.72
C VAL A 58 4.22 7.61 9.50
N ASP A 59 3.13 7.47 10.25
CA ASP A 59 2.78 6.25 10.98
C ASP A 59 1.84 5.34 10.17
N THR A 60 0.93 5.95 9.41
CA THR A 60 -0.04 5.26 8.56
C THR A 60 0.11 5.67 7.10
N LEU A 61 0.71 4.79 6.31
CA LEU A 61 0.92 4.96 4.87
C LEU A 61 -0.15 4.22 4.05
N LEU A 62 -0.79 4.92 3.12
CA LEU A 62 -1.58 4.29 2.06
C LEU A 62 -0.75 4.14 0.79
N VAL A 63 -0.71 2.93 0.23
CA VAL A 63 -0.08 2.66 -1.07
C VAL A 63 -1.15 2.27 -2.09
N VAL A 64 -1.24 3.03 -3.20
CA VAL A 64 -2.20 2.78 -4.30
C VAL A 64 -1.43 2.35 -5.55
N GLY A 65 -1.46 1.05 -5.84
CA GLY A 65 -0.74 0.43 -6.96
C GLY A 65 -1.58 -0.50 -7.82
N HIS A 66 -0.94 -1.53 -8.36
CA HIS A 66 -1.54 -2.44 -9.34
C HIS A 66 -1.38 -3.90 -8.91
N GLU A 67 -2.37 -4.73 -9.24
CA GLU A 67 -2.17 -6.16 -9.26
C GLU A 67 -1.24 -6.56 -10.42
N PRO A 68 -0.40 -7.59 -10.27
CA PRO A 68 -0.33 -8.53 -9.13
C PRO A 68 0.51 -8.03 -7.93
N VAL A 69 1.11 -6.85 -8.04
CA VAL A 69 2.14 -6.39 -7.09
C VAL A 69 1.57 -6.15 -5.69
N MET A 70 0.35 -5.61 -5.58
CA MET A 70 -0.23 -5.28 -4.27
C MET A 70 -0.53 -6.53 -3.44
N SER A 71 -1.09 -7.58 -4.03
CA SER A 71 -1.30 -8.86 -3.34
C SER A 71 0.01 -9.52 -2.95
N MET A 72 1.00 -9.56 -3.85
CA MET A 72 2.33 -10.10 -3.55
C MET A 72 3.01 -9.33 -2.42
N LEU A 73 2.99 -8.00 -2.45
CA LEU A 73 3.53 -7.14 -1.41
C LEU A 73 2.87 -7.42 -0.06
N ALA A 74 1.54 -7.48 -0.02
CA ALA A 74 0.81 -7.76 1.20
C ALA A 74 1.16 -9.14 1.79
N MET A 75 1.35 -10.16 0.96
CA MET A 75 1.82 -11.46 1.42
C MET A 75 3.28 -11.42 1.88
N SER A 76 4.16 -10.68 1.21
CA SER A 76 5.58 -10.56 1.58
C SER A 76 5.79 -9.81 2.90
N LEU A 77 4.91 -8.88 3.25
CA LEU A 77 4.96 -8.11 4.50
C LEU A 77 4.20 -8.77 5.66
N ALA A 78 3.46 -9.86 5.40
CA ALA A 78 2.74 -10.60 6.42
C ALA A 78 3.72 -11.52 7.18
N ASP A 79 3.76 -11.42 8.51
CA ASP A 79 4.58 -12.30 9.37
C ASP A 79 4.15 -13.77 9.27
N GLU A 80 5.06 -14.71 9.53
CA GLU A 80 4.79 -16.16 9.47
C GLU A 80 3.62 -16.60 10.39
N GLU A 81 3.45 -15.99 11.57
CA GLU A 81 2.28 -16.21 12.44
C GLU A 81 0.97 -15.73 11.81
N SER A 82 1.03 -14.69 10.97
CA SER A 82 -0.12 -14.13 10.26
C SER A 82 -0.45 -14.86 8.96
N THR A 83 0.49 -15.65 8.41
CA THR A 83 0.27 -16.45 7.19
C THR A 83 -0.79 -17.54 7.36
N ASN A 84 -1.01 -18.01 8.60
CA ASN A 84 -2.12 -18.93 8.93
C ASN A 84 -3.45 -18.22 9.23
N ASN A 85 -3.51 -16.89 9.12
CA ASN A 85 -4.73 -16.12 9.37
C ASN A 85 -5.70 -16.23 8.17
N PRO A 86 -7.03 -16.32 8.40
CA PRO A 86 -8.05 -16.23 7.34
C PRO A 86 -7.90 -15.07 6.35
N ALA A 87 -7.27 -13.96 6.75
CA ALA A 87 -6.99 -12.84 5.85
C ALA A 87 -5.93 -13.19 4.78
N ALA A 88 -4.84 -13.84 5.17
CA ALA A 88 -3.80 -14.31 4.25
C ALA A 88 -4.34 -15.36 3.27
N GLN A 89 -5.25 -16.24 3.74
CA GLN A 89 -5.93 -17.22 2.89
C GLN A 89 -6.88 -16.56 1.87
N LYS A 90 -7.57 -15.47 2.23
CA LYS A 90 -8.40 -14.72 1.27
C LYS A 90 -7.56 -14.00 0.21
N LEU A 91 -6.45 -13.41 0.64
CA LEU A 91 -5.45 -12.78 -0.23
C LEU A 91 -4.90 -13.77 -1.26
N SER A 92 -4.55 -14.98 -0.84
CA SER A 92 -4.02 -16.01 -1.74
C SER A 92 -5.04 -16.55 -2.75
N LEU A 93 -6.34 -16.41 -2.45
CA LEU A 93 -7.42 -16.74 -3.39
C LEU A 93 -7.65 -15.63 -4.43
N LYS A 94 -7.75 -14.36 -3.99
CA LYS A 94 -7.96 -13.21 -4.90
C LYS A 94 -7.74 -11.86 -4.19
N PHE A 95 -7.21 -10.89 -4.93
CA PHE A 95 -7.20 -9.46 -4.54
C PHE A 95 -7.94 -8.62 -5.60
N PRO A 96 -9.26 -8.36 -5.42
CA PRO A 96 -10.06 -7.60 -6.39
C PRO A 96 -9.61 -6.14 -6.57
N THR A 97 -10.04 -5.50 -7.66
CA THR A 97 -9.83 -4.06 -7.80
C THR A 97 -10.49 -3.30 -6.64
N SER A 98 -9.80 -2.29 -6.11
CA SER A 98 -10.22 -1.52 -4.94
C SER A 98 -10.28 -2.30 -3.61
N SER A 99 -9.73 -3.52 -3.53
CA SER A 99 -9.51 -4.15 -2.22
C SER A 99 -8.35 -3.50 -1.49
N ILE A 100 -8.38 -3.59 -0.16
CA ILE A 100 -7.34 -3.09 0.73
C ILE A 100 -6.86 -4.22 1.64
N ALA A 101 -5.54 -4.34 1.78
CA ALA A 101 -4.90 -5.12 2.83
C ALA A 101 -4.37 -4.13 3.87
N VAL A 102 -4.65 -4.38 5.15
CA VAL A 102 -4.14 -3.56 6.25
C VAL A 102 -3.09 -4.38 6.99
N LEU A 103 -1.87 -3.87 7.01
CA LEU A 103 -0.72 -4.47 7.68
C LEU A 103 -0.37 -3.60 8.88
N ARG A 104 0.04 -4.23 9.97
CA ARG A 104 0.55 -3.54 11.16
C ARG A 104 1.90 -4.13 11.49
N SER A 105 2.90 -3.27 11.62
CA SER A 105 4.20 -3.64 12.16
C SER A 105 4.26 -3.22 13.62
N THR A 106 4.70 -4.12 14.48
CA THR A 106 5.13 -3.77 15.84
C THR A 106 6.64 -3.59 15.78
N ALA A 107 7.10 -2.36 15.52
CA ALA A 107 8.49 -2.01 15.80
C ALA A 107 8.75 -2.05 17.30
#